data_AF-A0A0G0JHP2-F1
#
_entry.id   AF-A0A0G0JHP2-F1
#
_cell.length_a   1.000
_cell.length_b   1.000
_cell.length_c   1.000
_cell.angle_alpha   90.00
_cell.angle_beta   90.00
_cell.angle_gamma   90.00
#
_symmetry.space_group_name_H-M   'P 1'
#
loop_
_entity.id
_entity.type
_entity.pdbx_description
1 polymer ?
#
loop_
_entity_poly.entity_id
_entity_poly.type
_entity_poly.pdbx_seq_one_letter_code
_entity_poly.pdbx_strand_id
1 'polypeptide(L)' 'MAESLICGIDIGSTKVATIVGISLEDSGEIRIIGFNAAPSRGVKKGLIVDIDQATQIHSLK' A
#
# COMPACT_ATOMS: atom_id res chain seq x y z
N MET A 1 -12.72 -0.31 -22.98
CA MET A 1 -12.12 -0.99 -21.83
C MET A 1 -11.34 0.02 -21.03
N ALA A 2 -11.54 0.06 -19.72
CA ALA A 2 -10.84 1.00 -18.84
C ALA A 2 -9.79 0.24 -18.04
N GLU A 3 -8.54 0.67 -18.15
CA GLU A 3 -7.47 0.18 -17.27
C GLU A 3 -7.82 0.50 -15.81
N SER A 4 -7.98 -0.53 -14.97
CA SER A 4 -8.28 -0.35 -13.55
C SER A 4 -7.01 -0.34 -12.71
N LEU A 5 -6.88 0.67 -11.85
CA LEU A 5 -5.80 0.78 -10.88
C LEU A 5 -6.09 -0.12 -9.67
N ILE A 6 -5.14 -1.02 -9.38
CA ILE A 6 -5.17 -1.92 -8.23
C ILE A 6 -4.03 -1.53 -7.29
N CYS A 7 -4.35 -1.41 -6.00
CA CYS A 7 -3.38 -1.11 -4.95
C CYS A 7 -3.40 -2.21 -3.88
N GLY A 8 -2.24 -2.80 -3.60
CA GLY A 8 -2.02 -3.66 -2.43
C GLY A 8 -1.30 -2.89 -1.33
N ILE A 9 -1.80 -2.97 -0.10
CA ILE A 9 -1.18 -2.33 1.07
C ILE A 9 -0.94 -3.40 2.14
N ASP A 10 0.29 -3.47 2.65
CA ASP A 10 0.69 -4.30 3.79
C ASP A 10 1.09 -3.39 4.95
N ILE A 11 0.35 -3.47 6.06
CA ILE A 11 0.54 -2.63 7.24
C ILE A 11 1.21 -3.44 8.35
N GLY A 12 2.54 -3.43 8.37
CA GLY A 12 3.34 -4.05 9.42
C GLY A 12 3.61 -3.10 10.59
N SER A 13 4.05 -3.66 11.72
CA SER A 13 4.56 -2.87 12.86
C SER A 13 5.90 -2.19 12.57
N THR A 14 6.63 -2.67 11.56
CA THR A 14 7.95 -2.12 11.17
C THR A 14 7.82 -1.14 10.02
N LYS A 15 7.01 -1.47 9.02
CA LYS A 15 6.84 -0.68 7.79
C LYS A 15 5.44 -0.86 7.23
N VAL A 16 4.99 0.14 6.49
CA VAL A 16 3.85 0.01 5.59
C VAL A 16 4.38 -0.06 4.16
N ALA A 17 4.02 -1.13 3.46
CA ALA A 17 4.41 -1.36 2.08
C ALA A 17 3.21 -1.21 1.16
N THR A 18 3.44 -0.67 -0.03
CA THR A 18 2.41 -0.46 -1.05
C THR A 18 2.93 -0.93 -2.39
N ILE A 19 2.06 -1.55 -3.17
CA ILE A 19 2.29 -1.90 -4.57
C ILE A 19 1.09 -1.45 -5.39
N VAL A 20 1.35 -0.86 -6.55
CA VAL A 20 0.33 -0.36 -7.47
C VAL A 20 0.51 -1.04 -8.81
N GLY A 21 -0.59 -1.52 -9.38
CA GLY A 21 -0.62 -2.12 -10.70
C GLY A 21 -1.85 -1.72 -11.49
N ILE A 22 -1.83 -2.04 -12.77
CA ILE A 22 -2.95 -1.88 -13.69
C ILE A 22 -3.43 -3.27 -14.10
N SER A 23 -4.73 -3.52 -13.99
CA SER A 23 -5.33 -4.75 -14.50
C SER A 23 -5.60 -4.64 -15.99
N LEU A 24 -5.20 -5.67 -16.72
CA LEU A 24 -5.49 -5.85 -18.13
C LEU A 24 -6.75 -6.74 -18.24
N GLU A 25 -7.90 -6.13 -18.53
CA GLU A 25 -9.23 -6.79 -18.53
C GLU A 25 -9.26 -8.07 -19.40
N ASP A 26 -8.50 -8.09 -20.49
CA ASP A 26 -8.55 -9.19 -21.49
C ASP A 26 -7.66 -10.39 -21.13
N SER A 27 -6.56 -10.17 -20.40
CA SER A 27 -5.61 -11.24 -20.05
C SER A 27 -5.71 -11.70 -18.60
N GLY A 28 -6.40 -10.95 -17.75
CA GLY A 28 -6.41 -11.18 -16.30
C GLY A 28 -5.05 -10.92 -15.63
N GLU A 29 -4.09 -10.35 -16.37
CA GLU A 29 -2.78 -10.01 -15.85
C GLU A 29 -2.82 -8.67 -15.12
N ILE A 30 -1.94 -8.55 -14.12
CA ILE A 30 -1.70 -7.28 -13.42
C ILE A 30 -0.28 -6.84 -13.77
N ARG A 31 -0.15 -5.66 -14.39
CA ARG A 31 1.15 -5.02 -14.61
C ARG A 31 1.47 -4.11 -13.44
N ILE A 32 2.56 -4.39 -12.72
CA ILE A 32 3.04 -3.53 -11.64
C ILE A 32 3.62 -2.23 -12.22
N ILE A 33 3.14 -1.09 -11.74
CA ILE A 33 3.58 0.25 -12.18
C ILE A 33 4.29 1.05 -11.08
N GLY A 34 4.22 0.60 -9.82
CA GLY A 34 4.88 1.30 -8.72
C GLY A 34 4.86 0.52 -7.41
N PHE A 35 5.77 0.87 -6.52
CA PHE A 35 5.82 0.35 -5.16
C PHE A 35 6.42 1.39 -4.21
N ASN A 36 6.12 1.28 -2.92
CA ASN A 36 6.70 2.11 -1.86
C ASN A 36 6.82 1.30 -0.57
N ALA A 37 7.76 1.69 0.30
CA ALA A 37 7.77 1.26 1.69
C ALA A 37 8.15 2.43 2.59
N ALA A 38 7.35 2.66 3.63
CA ALA A 38 7.52 3.72 4.61
C ALA A 38 7.67 3.12 6.02
N PRO A 39 8.48 3.71 6.92
CA PRO A 39 8.48 3.32 8.33
C PRO A 39 7.08 3.41 8.94
N SER A 40 6.66 2.36 9.65
CA SER A 40 5.34 2.32 10.28
C SER A 40 5.33 3.11 11.58
N ARG A 41 4.24 3.83 11.83
CA ARG A 41 3.96 4.55 13.07
C ARG A 41 2.54 4.21 13.51
N GLY A 42 2.30 4.20 14.82
CA GLY A 42 0.98 3.86 15.35
C GLY A 42 0.57 2.39 15.24
N VAL A 43 1.44 1.50 14.76
CA VAL A 43 1.20 0.04 14.71
C VAL A 43 2.28 -0.71 15.51
N LYS A 44 1.87 -1.57 16.45
CA LYS A 44 2.79 -2.38 17.27
C LYS A 44 2.23 -3.77 17.52
N LYS A 45 3.05 -4.80 17.26
CA LYS A 45 2.66 -6.22 17.38
C LYS A 45 1.34 -6.55 16.64
N GLY A 46 1.15 -5.94 15.48
CA GLY A 46 -0.06 -6.14 14.65
C GLY A 46 -1.31 -5.40 15.14
N LEU A 47 -1.21 -4.56 16.18
CA LEU A 47 -2.31 -3.77 16.70
C LEU A 47 -2.11 -2.29 16.39
N ILE A 48 -3.19 -1.59 16.04
CA ILE A 48 -3.21 -0.13 15.98
C ILE A 48 -3.19 0.39 17.42
N VAL A 49 -2.11 1.06 17.79
CA VAL A 49 -1.92 1.68 19.11
C VAL A 49 -2.15 3.19 19.08
N ASP A 50 -2.09 3.80 17.89
CA ASP A 50 -2.34 5.21 17.64
C ASP A 50 -2.84 5.39 16.20
N ILE A 51 -4.10 5.80 16.04
CA ILE A 51 -4.75 5.90 14.72
C ILE A 51 -4.28 7.12 13.92
N ASP A 52 -3.98 8.23 14.59
CA ASP A 52 -3.53 9.44 13.92
C ASP A 52 -2.14 9.20 13.32
N GLN A 53 -1.27 8.51 14.05
CA GLN A 53 0.03 8.11 13.52
C GLN A 53 -0.04 7.02 12.45
N ALA A 54 -0.99 6.09 12.54
CA ALA A 54 -1.18 5.05 11.53
C ALA A 54 -1.72 5.60 10.20
N THR A 55 -2.47 6.70 10.24
CA THR A 55 -3.04 7.35 9.06
C THR A 55 -2.13 8.42 8.46
N GLN A 56 -1.27 9.08 9.25
CA GLN A 56 -0.28 10.05 8.80
C GLN A 56 1.02 9.40 8.28
N ILE A 57 0.90 8.42 7.40
CA ILE A 57 2.07 7.85 6.72
C ILE A 57 2.50 8.82 5.62
N HIS A 58 3.62 9.49 5.85
CA HIS A 58 4.19 10.44 4.92
C HIS A 58 5.09 9.70 3.93
N SER A 59 4.60 9.39 2.72
CA SER A 59 5.45 8.89 1.63
C SER A 59 4.82 9.10 0.26
N LEU A 60 4.91 10.35 -0.22
CA LEU A 60 4.98 10.70 -1.64
C LEU A 60 5.87 11.95 -1.76
N LYS A 61 7.07 11.79 -2.34
CA LYS A 61 7.78 12.83 -3.08
C LYS A 61 7.85 12.36 -4.52
#